data_AF-F2NI92-F1
#
_entry.id   AF-F2NI92-F1
#
_cell.length_a   1.000
_cell.length_b   1.000
_cell.length_c   1.000
_cell.angle_alpha   90.00
_cell.angle_beta   90.00
_cell.angle_gamma   90.00
#
_symmetry.space_group_name_H-M   'P 1'
#
loop_
_entity.id
_entity.type
_entity.pdbx_description
1 polymer ?
#
loop_
_entity_poly.entity_id
_entity_poly.type
_entity_poly.pdbx_seq_one_letter_code
_entity_poly.pdbx_strand_id
1 'polypeptide(L)'
;MGTTPDQLFDFDLTGPLTREQAEFIYTLGREAVIYALMILSAQGISDAVEKSAMTPSTPSGMIPVYEKPAASKRRKKPGAKVGHKGYYRPTPPVTHHQEHPPLTHCPDCGTPLGRPSERRTRVVEDIAEMEPVVTEHTIPRHWCPKCKKMVEPSVPDALPKATFGHRLVAFSAWLHYGLGATIAQIISVLGHHLQFMLSEGGLAAA
;
A
#
# COMPACT_ATOMS: atom_id res chain seq x y z
N MET A 1 3.77 18.63 49.70
CA MET A 1 5.19 19.07 49.68
C MET A 1 5.63 19.09 48.24
N GLY A 2 6.32 20.16 47.83
CA GLY A 2 6.37 20.73 46.48
C GLY A 2 6.64 19.79 45.30
N THR A 3 5.85 19.95 44.25
CA THR A 3 6.22 19.63 42.87
C THR A 3 7.03 20.80 42.31
N THR A 4 8.35 20.67 42.26
CA THR A 4 9.23 21.59 41.50
C THR A 4 9.68 20.87 40.23
N PRO A 5 9.21 21.28 39.04
CA PRO A 5 9.58 20.66 37.76
C PRO A 5 11.03 20.90 37.31
N ASP A 6 11.78 21.78 38.00
CA ASP A 6 13.08 22.30 37.55
C ASP A 6 14.25 21.91 38.47
N GLN A 7 14.31 20.67 38.97
CA GLN A 7 15.54 20.17 39.58
C GLN A 7 16.48 19.65 38.48
N LEU A 8 17.52 20.43 38.19
CA LEU A 8 18.62 20.01 37.32
C LEU A 8 19.53 19.05 38.10
N PHE A 9 19.52 17.78 37.74
CA PHE A 9 20.49 16.79 38.23
C PHE A 9 21.66 16.70 37.25
N ASP A 10 22.89 16.86 37.73
CA ASP A 10 24.10 16.79 36.92
C ASP A 10 24.93 15.57 37.33
N PHE A 11 24.88 14.52 36.50
CA PHE A 11 25.71 13.33 36.63
C PHE A 11 26.03 12.76 35.23
N ASP A 12 27.25 12.27 35.05
CA ASP A 12 27.73 11.75 33.76
C ASP A 12 27.23 10.31 33.53
N LEU A 13 26.37 10.14 32.52
CA LEU A 13 25.82 8.86 32.06
C LEU A 13 26.28 8.49 30.64
N THR A 14 27.43 9.02 30.19
CA THR A 14 27.95 8.72 28.85
C THR A 14 28.56 7.32 28.70
N GLY A 15 28.66 6.55 29.80
CA GLY A 15 29.17 5.18 29.84
C GLY A 15 28.31 4.23 30.67
N PRO A 16 28.71 2.95 30.82
CA PRO A 16 27.96 1.97 31.60
C PRO A 16 27.86 2.41 33.07
N LEU A 17 26.63 2.45 33.58
CA LEU A 17 26.35 2.88 34.95
C LEU A 17 27.03 1.94 35.97
N THR A 18 27.97 2.48 36.75
CA THR A 18 28.63 1.71 37.80
C THR A 18 27.74 1.60 39.04
N ARG A 19 28.00 0.60 39.89
CA ARG A 19 27.26 0.41 41.15
C ARG A 19 27.34 1.65 42.05
N GLU A 20 28.52 2.25 42.17
CA GLU A 20 28.76 3.43 43.00
C GLU A 20 27.96 4.65 42.50
N GLN A 21 27.88 4.83 41.18
CA GLN A 21 27.05 5.87 40.57
C GLN A 21 25.55 5.63 40.79
N ALA A 22 25.09 4.38 40.68
CA ALA A 22 23.70 4.03 40.93
C ALA A 22 23.30 4.29 42.39
N GLU A 23 24.17 3.95 43.34
CA GLU A 23 23.98 4.23 44.77
C GLU A 23 23.97 5.75 45.03
N PHE A 24 24.87 6.51 44.40
CA PHE A 24 24.87 7.98 44.49
C PHE A 24 23.55 8.59 43.98
N ILE A 25 23.08 8.19 42.80
CA ILE A 25 21.81 8.65 42.23
C ILE A 25 20.63 8.30 43.16
N TYR A 26 20.65 7.12 43.79
CA TYR A 26 19.61 6.72 44.74
C TYR A 26 19.55 7.63 45.97
N THR A 27 20.72 8.07 46.49
CA THR A 27 20.77 8.98 47.64
C THR A 27 20.26 10.40 47.34
N LEU A 28 20.30 10.83 46.08
CA LEU A 28 19.74 12.11 45.63
C LEU A 28 18.20 12.11 45.61
N GLY A 29 17.57 10.95 45.76
CA GLY A 29 16.12 10.80 45.89
C GLY A 29 15.42 10.32 44.61
N ARG A 30 14.10 10.14 44.73
CA ARG A 30 13.26 9.47 43.71
C ARG A 30 13.33 10.14 42.33
N GLU A 31 13.33 11.46 42.27
CA GLU A 31 13.31 12.19 41.00
C GLU A 31 14.63 12.06 40.23
N ALA A 32 15.77 12.01 40.93
CA ALA A 32 17.08 11.78 40.32
C ALA A 32 17.17 10.40 39.66
N VAL A 33 16.61 9.37 40.31
CA VAL A 33 16.54 8.01 39.77
C VAL A 33 15.68 7.95 38.51
N ILE A 34 14.51 8.60 38.52
CA ILE A 34 13.61 8.65 37.36
C ILE A 34 14.31 9.36 36.19
N TYR A 35 14.97 10.49 36.45
CA TYR A 35 15.70 11.25 35.44
C TYR A 35 16.84 10.43 34.81
N ALA A 36 17.64 9.73 35.62
CA ALA A 36 18.71 8.85 35.13
C ALA A 36 18.19 7.72 34.22
N LEU A 37 17.10 7.06 34.64
CA LEU A 37 16.46 5.99 33.85
C LEU A 37 15.94 6.50 32.50
N MET A 38 15.36 7.71 32.48
CA MET A 38 14.90 8.33 31.24
C MET A 38 16.06 8.61 30.27
N ILE A 39 17.17 9.16 30.74
CA ILE A 39 18.36 9.42 29.90
C ILE A 39 18.91 8.12 29.31
N LEU A 40 19.10 7.08 30.14
CA LEU A 40 19.63 5.79 29.69
C LEU A 40 18.70 5.12 28.66
N SER A 41 17.38 5.25 28.83
CA SER A 41 16.41 4.73 27.87
C SER A 41 16.46 5.44 26.50
N ALA A 42 16.81 6.72 26.47
CA ALA A 42 16.96 7.49 25.24
C ALA A 42 18.26 7.14 24.49
N GLN A 43 19.35 6.89 25.23
CA GLN A 43 20.66 6.50 24.65
C GLN A 43 20.65 5.09 24.05
N GLY A 44 19.89 4.15 24.61
CA GLY A 44 19.73 2.80 24.05
C GLY A 44 19.09 2.75 22.65
N ILE A 45 18.48 3.84 22.19
CA ILE A 45 17.93 3.98 20.83
C ILE A 45 19.00 4.46 19.83
N SER A 46 20.04 5.18 20.29
CA SER A 46 21.09 5.74 19.44
C SER A 46 22.29 4.82 19.22
N ASP A 47 22.59 3.91 20.16
CA ASP A 47 23.82 3.10 20.11
C ASP A 47 23.72 1.84 19.24
N ALA A 48 22.56 1.57 18.64
CA ALA A 48 22.37 0.51 17.63
C ALA A 48 22.83 0.91 16.21
N VAL A 49 23.42 2.10 16.04
CA VAL A 49 24.11 2.48 14.80
C VAL A 49 25.61 2.35 15.02
N GLU A 50 26.13 1.12 14.98
CA GLU A 50 27.56 0.90 14.79
C GLU A 50 28.00 1.69 13.56
N LYS A 51 28.98 2.58 13.72
CA LYS A 51 29.67 3.26 12.62
C LYS A 51 30.40 2.22 11.79
N SER A 52 29.69 1.60 10.85
CA SER A 52 30.26 0.65 9.90
C SER A 52 31.29 1.39 9.06
N ALA A 53 32.57 1.04 9.22
CA ALA A 53 33.64 1.60 8.39
C ALA A 53 33.31 1.31 6.91
N MET A 54 33.17 2.38 6.12
CA MET A 54 32.80 2.29 4.71
C MET A 54 33.81 1.40 3.95
N THR A 55 33.36 0.25 3.48
CA THR A 55 34.15 -0.60 2.58
C THR A 55 33.81 -0.28 1.12
N PRO A 56 34.71 -0.54 0.15
CA PRO A 56 34.44 -0.36 -1.28
C PRO A 56 33.19 -1.10 -1.80
N SER A 57 32.71 -2.11 -1.06
CA SER A 57 31.52 -2.90 -1.37
C SER A 57 30.22 -2.31 -0.82
N THR A 58 30.26 -1.15 -0.15
CA THR A 58 29.08 -0.51 0.43
C THR A 58 28.22 0.11 -0.68
N PRO A 59 26.96 -0.33 -0.89
CA PRO A 59 26.12 0.22 -1.95
C PRO A 59 25.77 1.68 -1.69
N SER A 60 25.63 2.48 -2.75
CA SER A 60 25.37 3.93 -2.67
C SER A 60 24.15 4.32 -1.83
N GLY A 61 23.16 3.42 -1.69
CA GLY A 61 21.97 3.61 -0.85
C GLY A 61 22.25 3.64 0.65
N MET A 62 23.33 3.01 1.11
CA MET A 62 23.72 2.91 2.53
C MET A 62 24.71 3.99 2.96
N ILE A 63 25.25 4.78 2.03
CA ILE A 63 26.15 5.90 2.36
C ILE A 63 25.31 7.06 2.90
N PRO A 64 25.60 7.61 4.09
CA PRO A 64 24.93 8.81 4.61
C PRO A 64 25.01 9.97 3.61
N VAL A 65 23.94 10.76 3.48
CA VAL A 65 23.84 11.82 2.46
C VAL A 65 25.01 12.82 2.54
N TYR A 66 25.52 13.10 3.74
CA TYR A 66 26.64 14.04 3.97
C TYR A 66 28.02 13.46 3.59
N GLU A 67 28.15 12.13 3.49
CA GLU A 67 29.37 11.42 3.07
C GLU A 67 29.36 11.06 1.58
N LYS A 68 28.22 11.21 0.89
CA LYS A 68 28.15 10.93 -0.55
C LYS A 68 29.02 11.92 -1.32
N PRO A 69 29.90 11.45 -2.22
CA PRO A 69 30.65 12.34 -3.08
C PRO A 69 29.69 13.19 -3.91
N ALA A 70 30.04 14.46 -4.12
CA ALA A 70 29.22 15.39 -4.89
C ALA A 70 29.00 14.83 -6.31
N ALA A 71 27.74 14.50 -6.63
CA ALA A 71 27.40 14.00 -7.95
C ALA A 71 27.70 15.05 -9.02
N SER A 72 28.35 14.64 -10.11
CA SER A 72 28.60 15.55 -11.23
C SER A 72 27.27 16.13 -11.75
N LYS A 73 27.24 17.44 -12.04
CA LYS A 73 26.05 18.08 -12.60
C LYS A 73 25.68 17.40 -13.91
N ARG A 74 24.44 16.92 -14.00
CA ARG A 74 23.91 16.25 -15.20
C ARG A 74 24.05 17.18 -16.41
N ARG A 75 24.87 16.81 -17.40
CA ARG A 75 25.14 17.61 -18.60
C ARG A 75 23.94 17.81 -19.53
N LYS A 76 22.89 16.99 -19.41
CA LYS A 76 21.72 17.00 -20.30
C LYS A 76 20.44 17.24 -19.51
N LYS A 77 19.57 18.09 -20.04
CA LYS A 77 18.21 18.27 -19.52
C LYS A 77 17.49 16.90 -19.54
N PRO A 78 16.79 16.52 -18.46
CA PRO A 78 15.92 15.35 -18.47
C PRO A 78 14.85 15.50 -19.55
N GLY A 79 14.60 14.46 -20.33
CA GLY A 79 13.57 14.46 -21.38
C GLY A 79 14.03 13.77 -22.67
N ALA A 80 13.07 13.56 -23.58
CA ALA A 80 13.33 13.08 -24.92
C ALA A 80 14.19 14.09 -25.71
N LYS A 81 15.03 13.61 -26.63
CA LYS A 81 15.85 14.52 -27.46
C LYS A 81 14.93 15.35 -28.38
N VAL A 82 15.45 16.49 -28.82
CA VAL A 82 14.80 17.29 -29.87
C VAL A 82 14.65 16.42 -31.13
N GLY A 83 13.45 16.37 -31.70
CA GLY A 83 13.12 15.54 -32.87
C GLY A 83 12.50 14.18 -32.56
N HIS A 84 12.31 13.80 -31.29
CA HIS A 84 11.53 12.60 -30.97
C HIS A 84 10.05 12.78 -31.34
N LYS A 85 9.50 11.81 -32.08
CA LYS A 85 8.05 11.74 -32.33
C LYS A 85 7.32 11.63 -30.99
N GLY A 86 6.41 12.56 -30.73
CA GLY A 86 5.53 12.48 -29.57
C GLY A 86 4.69 11.22 -29.62
N TYR A 87 4.66 10.48 -28.51
CA TYR A 87 3.72 9.38 -28.31
C TYR A 87 2.62 9.89 -27.38
N TYR A 88 1.37 9.83 -27.85
CA TYR A 88 0.19 10.18 -27.06
C TYR A 88 -0.71 8.97 -26.91
N ARG A 89 -1.44 8.91 -25.80
CA ARG A 89 -2.47 7.89 -25.61
C ARG A 89 -3.61 8.15 -26.60
N PRO A 90 -3.99 7.19 -27.45
CA PRO A 90 -5.13 7.36 -28.34
C PRO A 90 -6.41 7.52 -27.52
N THR A 91 -7.36 8.29 -28.03
CA THR A 91 -8.69 8.37 -27.43
C THR A 91 -9.36 6.98 -27.54
N PRO A 92 -9.90 6.44 -26.44
CA PRO A 92 -10.58 5.15 -26.44
C PRO A 92 -11.85 5.19 -27.32
N PRO A 93 -12.35 4.03 -27.78
CA PRO A 93 -13.69 3.94 -28.36
C PRO A 93 -14.75 4.22 -27.29
N VAL A 94 -15.79 4.98 -27.65
CA VAL A 94 -16.91 5.30 -26.74
C VAL A 94 -17.85 4.10 -26.64
N THR A 95 -18.14 3.65 -25.42
CA THR A 95 -19.05 2.53 -25.14
C THR A 95 -20.43 2.99 -24.69
N HIS A 96 -20.54 4.15 -24.04
CA HIS A 96 -21.78 4.71 -23.53
C HIS A 96 -21.90 6.19 -23.89
N HIS A 97 -23.11 6.63 -24.24
CA HIS A 97 -23.43 8.03 -24.53
C HIS A 97 -24.38 8.58 -23.46
N GLN A 98 -24.03 9.73 -22.88
CA GLN A 98 -24.88 10.45 -21.94
C GLN A 98 -25.02 11.90 -22.41
N GLU A 99 -26.27 12.35 -22.60
CA GLU A 99 -26.57 13.76 -22.86
C GLU A 99 -27.01 14.43 -21.56
N HIS A 100 -26.56 15.67 -21.36
CA HIS A 100 -26.98 16.50 -20.24
C HIS A 100 -28.07 17.48 -20.69
N PRO A 101 -29.07 17.77 -19.83
CA PRO A 101 -30.09 18.76 -20.14
C PRO A 101 -29.48 20.15 -20.26
N PRO A 102 -30.01 21.01 -21.16
CA PRO A 102 -29.57 22.40 -21.25
C PRO A 102 -29.95 23.18 -19.98
N LEU A 103 -29.15 24.18 -19.64
CA LEU A 103 -29.46 25.09 -18.54
C LEU A 103 -30.62 26.01 -18.94
N THR A 104 -31.58 26.20 -18.02
CA THR A 104 -32.71 27.14 -18.20
C THR A 104 -32.39 28.55 -17.70
N HIS A 105 -31.46 28.68 -16.75
CA HIS A 105 -31.07 29.94 -16.13
C HIS A 105 -29.55 29.99 -15.98
N CYS A 106 -28.98 31.20 -16.08
CA CYS A 106 -27.57 31.42 -15.82
C CYS A 106 -27.25 31.12 -14.34
N PRO A 107 -26.26 30.26 -14.03
CA PRO A 107 -25.93 29.94 -12.64
C PRO A 107 -25.35 31.14 -11.87
N ASP A 108 -24.80 32.15 -12.55
CA ASP A 108 -24.16 33.30 -11.92
C ASP A 108 -25.12 34.47 -11.66
N CYS A 109 -26.04 34.74 -12.58
CA CYS A 109 -26.93 35.91 -12.51
C CYS A 109 -28.43 35.58 -12.57
N GLY A 110 -28.81 34.31 -12.71
CA GLY A 110 -30.20 33.86 -12.73
C GLY A 110 -31.00 34.24 -13.98
N THR A 111 -30.38 34.88 -14.98
CA THR A 111 -31.07 35.30 -16.21
C THR A 111 -31.55 34.06 -16.99
N PRO A 112 -32.81 34.04 -17.49
CA PRO A 112 -33.30 32.94 -18.33
C PRO A 112 -32.45 32.77 -19.59
N LEU A 113 -32.07 31.52 -19.89
CA LEU A 113 -31.28 31.17 -21.06
C LEU A 113 -32.18 30.68 -22.21
N GLY A 114 -31.79 31.01 -23.42
CA GLY A 114 -32.42 30.52 -24.65
C GLY A 114 -31.96 29.11 -25.04
N ARG A 115 -32.15 28.76 -26.32
CA ARG A 115 -31.65 27.48 -26.85
C ARG A 115 -30.11 27.45 -26.84
N PRO A 116 -29.48 26.28 -26.58
CA PRO A 116 -28.03 26.14 -26.66
C PRO A 116 -27.48 26.54 -28.03
N SER A 117 -26.42 27.34 -28.04
CA SER A 117 -25.74 27.80 -29.26
C SER A 117 -24.67 26.80 -29.76
N GLU A 118 -24.07 26.03 -28.86
CA GLU A 118 -22.99 25.08 -29.15
C GLU A 118 -23.16 23.80 -28.32
N ARG A 119 -22.68 22.67 -28.84
CA ARG A 119 -22.54 21.41 -28.10
C ARG A 119 -21.07 20.98 -28.09
N ARG A 120 -20.53 20.74 -26.89
CA ARG A 120 -19.18 20.19 -26.69
C ARG A 120 -19.27 18.79 -26.11
N THR A 121 -18.53 17.85 -26.69
CA THR A 121 -18.39 16.49 -26.17
C THR A 121 -17.12 16.34 -25.33
N ARG A 122 -17.20 15.58 -24.24
CA ARG A 122 -16.05 15.16 -23.42
C ARG A 122 -16.12 13.66 -23.22
N VAL A 123 -15.03 12.95 -23.51
CA VAL A 123 -14.91 11.52 -23.22
C VAL A 123 -14.29 11.36 -21.83
N VAL A 124 -14.90 10.55 -20.98
CA VAL A 124 -14.42 10.21 -19.63
C VAL A 124 -14.36 8.68 -19.55
N GLU A 125 -13.19 8.16 -19.16
CA GLU A 125 -13.02 6.75 -18.80
C GLU A 125 -13.01 6.65 -17.29
N ASP A 126 -13.80 5.72 -16.75
CA ASP A 126 -13.89 5.49 -15.31
C ASP A 126 -13.98 3.99 -15.01
N ILE A 127 -13.79 3.62 -13.76
CA ILE A 127 -13.93 2.24 -13.27
C ILE A 127 -15.43 1.94 -13.14
N ALA A 128 -15.87 0.85 -13.77
CA ALA A 128 -17.26 0.40 -13.62
C ALA A 128 -17.54 -0.07 -12.19
N GLU A 129 -18.78 0.10 -11.74
CA GLU A 129 -19.27 -0.57 -10.53
C GLU A 129 -19.25 -2.09 -10.78
N MET A 130 -18.53 -2.84 -9.94
CA MET A 130 -18.27 -4.27 -10.12
C MET A 130 -18.66 -5.05 -8.86
N GLU A 131 -19.55 -6.02 -9.04
CA GLU A 131 -19.96 -6.97 -8.00
C GLU A 131 -19.43 -8.39 -8.30
N PRO A 132 -19.20 -9.22 -7.27
CA PRO A 132 -18.87 -10.63 -7.46
C PRO A 132 -19.99 -11.39 -8.17
N VAL A 133 -19.64 -12.11 -9.23
CA VAL A 133 -20.56 -13.06 -9.87
C VAL A 133 -20.47 -14.40 -9.14
N VAL A 134 -21.54 -14.79 -8.44
CA VAL A 134 -21.65 -16.06 -7.71
C VAL A 134 -22.51 -17.03 -8.51
N THR A 135 -21.92 -18.15 -8.93
CA THR A 135 -22.61 -19.19 -9.72
C THR A 135 -22.75 -20.47 -8.90
N GLU A 136 -23.97 -20.95 -8.72
CA GLU A 136 -24.23 -22.28 -8.15
C GLU A 136 -24.19 -23.32 -9.27
N HIS A 137 -23.37 -24.36 -9.11
CA HIS A 137 -23.29 -25.48 -10.05
C HIS A 137 -24.07 -26.68 -9.51
N THR A 138 -25.19 -27.01 -10.13
CA THR A 138 -25.89 -28.28 -9.87
C THR A 138 -25.25 -29.39 -10.70
N ILE A 139 -24.48 -30.26 -10.05
CA ILE A 139 -23.71 -31.31 -10.72
C ILE A 139 -24.48 -32.64 -10.70
N PRO A 140 -25.00 -33.14 -11.84
CA PRO A 140 -25.70 -34.42 -11.87
C PRO A 140 -24.72 -35.58 -11.78
N ARG A 141 -24.89 -36.42 -10.76
CA ARG A 141 -24.05 -37.60 -10.52
C ARG A 141 -24.79 -38.86 -10.98
N HIS A 142 -24.10 -39.72 -11.72
CA HIS A 142 -24.67 -40.94 -12.29
C HIS A 142 -23.93 -42.17 -11.76
N TRP A 143 -24.64 -43.25 -11.47
CA TRP A 143 -24.02 -44.53 -11.16
C TRP A 143 -23.63 -45.25 -12.45
N CYS A 144 -22.35 -45.59 -12.62
CA CYS A 144 -21.89 -46.41 -13.73
C CYS A 144 -21.97 -47.91 -13.37
N PRO A 145 -22.81 -48.73 -14.03
CA PRO A 145 -22.98 -50.14 -13.68
C PRO A 145 -21.74 -51.00 -13.99
N LYS A 146 -20.93 -50.59 -14.98
CA LYS A 146 -19.71 -51.32 -15.38
C LYS A 146 -18.55 -51.08 -14.42
N CYS A 147 -18.31 -49.81 -14.09
CA CYS A 147 -17.20 -49.41 -13.22
C CYS A 147 -17.56 -49.48 -11.72
N LYS A 148 -18.86 -49.59 -11.39
CA LYS A 148 -19.41 -49.56 -10.02
C LYS A 148 -18.97 -48.32 -9.23
N LYS A 149 -19.03 -47.15 -9.87
CA LYS A 149 -18.64 -45.86 -9.29
C LYS A 149 -19.65 -44.79 -9.67
N MET A 150 -19.79 -43.77 -8.82
CA MET A 150 -20.45 -42.52 -9.17
C MET A 150 -19.54 -41.72 -10.11
N VAL A 151 -20.08 -41.29 -11.24
CA VAL A 151 -19.41 -40.41 -12.21
C VAL A 151 -20.15 -39.08 -12.28
N GLU A 152 -19.40 -38.02 -12.50
CA GLU A 152 -19.91 -36.65 -12.57
C GLU A 152 -19.19 -35.88 -13.69
N PRO A 153 -19.87 -34.92 -14.32
CA PRO A 153 -19.22 -34.05 -15.29
C PRO A 153 -18.20 -33.13 -14.60
N SER A 154 -17.17 -32.74 -15.33
CA SER A 154 -16.21 -31.73 -14.86
C SER A 154 -16.85 -30.34 -14.86
N VAL A 155 -16.60 -29.55 -13.82
CA VAL A 155 -16.94 -28.12 -13.78
C VAL A 155 -15.76 -27.34 -14.37
N PRO A 156 -15.93 -26.67 -15.53
CA PRO A 156 -14.81 -26.00 -16.21
C PRO A 156 -14.45 -24.63 -15.60
N ASP A 157 -15.30 -24.08 -14.74
CA ASP A 157 -15.18 -22.71 -14.24
C ASP A 157 -14.32 -22.58 -12.96
N ALA A 158 -14.06 -23.70 -12.28
CA ALA A 158 -13.27 -23.75 -11.04
C ALA A 158 -12.42 -25.02 -10.95
N LEU A 159 -11.33 -24.95 -10.17
CA LEU A 159 -10.49 -26.11 -9.88
C LEU A 159 -11.27 -27.13 -9.03
N PRO A 160 -10.91 -28.43 -9.07
CA PRO A 160 -11.56 -29.44 -8.24
C PRO A 160 -11.51 -29.05 -6.75
N LYS A 161 -12.68 -28.99 -6.10
CA LYS A 161 -12.85 -28.60 -4.68
C LYS A 161 -12.44 -27.17 -4.34
N ALA A 162 -12.22 -26.30 -5.33
CA ALA A 162 -11.94 -24.90 -5.08
C ALA A 162 -13.23 -24.11 -4.86
N THR A 163 -13.18 -23.16 -3.94
CA THR A 163 -14.29 -22.23 -3.65
C THR A 163 -14.34 -21.09 -4.66
N PHE A 164 -13.21 -20.78 -5.30
CA PHE A 164 -13.06 -19.61 -6.18
C PHE A 164 -12.89 -20.00 -7.64
N GLY A 165 -13.50 -19.22 -8.52
CA GLY A 165 -13.35 -19.39 -9.96
C GLY A 165 -11.93 -19.06 -10.44
N HIS A 166 -11.54 -19.66 -11.57
CA HIS A 166 -10.18 -19.55 -12.11
C HIS A 166 -9.69 -18.11 -12.31
N ARG A 167 -10.58 -17.18 -12.67
CA ARG A 167 -10.23 -15.77 -12.88
C ARG A 167 -9.74 -15.10 -11.60
N LEU A 168 -10.41 -15.34 -10.47
CA LEU A 168 -10.04 -14.75 -9.19
C LEU A 168 -8.69 -15.31 -8.73
N VAL A 169 -8.52 -16.63 -8.83
CA VAL A 169 -7.26 -17.32 -8.46
C VAL A 169 -6.09 -16.84 -9.31
N ALA A 170 -6.27 -16.75 -10.63
CA ALA A 170 -5.21 -16.26 -11.52
C ALA A 170 -4.87 -14.78 -11.24
N PHE A 171 -5.88 -13.95 -10.97
CA PHE A 171 -5.67 -12.55 -10.65
C PHE A 171 -4.94 -12.36 -9.33
N SER A 172 -5.36 -13.03 -8.25
CA SER A 172 -4.70 -12.96 -6.95
C SER A 172 -3.27 -13.51 -7.00
N ALA A 173 -3.03 -14.61 -7.72
CA ALA A 173 -1.70 -15.16 -7.93
C ALA A 173 -0.79 -14.17 -8.68
N TRP A 174 -1.30 -13.49 -9.71
CA TRP A 174 -0.54 -12.46 -10.41
C TRP A 174 -0.20 -11.27 -9.51
N LEU A 175 -1.14 -10.80 -8.68
CA LEU A 175 -0.87 -9.72 -7.74
C LEU A 175 0.20 -10.14 -6.71
N HIS A 176 0.09 -11.36 -6.18
CA HIS A 176 1.02 -11.83 -5.15
C HIS A 176 2.41 -12.10 -5.71
N TYR A 177 2.50 -12.99 -6.70
CA TYR A 177 3.79 -13.46 -7.22
C TYR A 177 4.36 -12.55 -8.31
N GLY A 178 3.51 -11.87 -9.09
CA GLY A 178 3.94 -10.98 -10.17
C GLY A 178 4.25 -9.56 -9.70
N LEU A 179 3.41 -8.98 -8.82
CA LEU A 179 3.60 -7.62 -8.31
C LEU A 179 4.16 -7.54 -6.88
N GLY A 180 4.28 -8.67 -6.18
CA GLY A 180 4.80 -8.72 -4.81
C GLY A 180 3.83 -8.18 -3.76
N ALA A 181 2.53 -8.10 -4.07
CA ALA A 181 1.52 -7.64 -3.11
C ALA A 181 1.31 -8.69 -2.00
N THR A 182 1.16 -8.25 -0.76
CA THR A 182 0.85 -9.18 0.34
C THR A 182 -0.60 -9.66 0.24
N ILE A 183 -0.90 -10.83 0.82
CA ILE A 183 -2.27 -11.39 0.84
C ILE A 183 -3.25 -10.37 1.46
N ALA A 184 -2.85 -9.68 2.52
CA ALA A 184 -3.64 -8.63 3.16
C ALA A 184 -3.95 -7.45 2.22
N GLN A 185 -2.97 -7.00 1.43
CA GLN A 185 -3.19 -5.95 0.43
C GLN A 185 -4.14 -6.41 -0.67
N ILE A 186 -4.00 -7.65 -1.12
CA ILE A 186 -4.88 -8.23 -2.15
C ILE A 186 -6.32 -8.28 -1.63
N ILE A 187 -6.54 -8.75 -0.41
CA ILE A 187 -7.88 -8.78 0.19
C ILE A 187 -8.47 -7.37 0.32
N SER A 188 -7.67 -6.39 0.72
CA SER A 188 -8.12 -4.99 0.78
C SER A 188 -8.58 -4.47 -0.58
N VAL A 189 -7.86 -4.78 -1.67
CA VAL A 189 -8.24 -4.40 -3.04
C VAL A 189 -9.51 -5.14 -3.48
N LEU A 190 -9.56 -6.46 -3.28
CA LEU A 190 -10.72 -7.28 -3.65
C LEU A 190 -11.98 -6.87 -2.89
N GLY A 191 -11.85 -6.49 -1.62
CA GLY A 191 -12.97 -6.04 -0.78
C GLY A 191 -13.47 -4.65 -1.14
N HIS A 192 -12.58 -3.68 -1.39
CA HIS A 192 -13.00 -2.31 -1.68
C HIS A 192 -13.47 -2.10 -3.13
N HIS A 193 -12.75 -2.66 -4.11
CA HIS A 193 -13.03 -2.38 -5.53
C HIS A 193 -13.94 -3.41 -6.18
N LEU A 194 -13.91 -4.65 -5.70
CA LEU A 194 -14.67 -5.76 -6.29
C LEU A 194 -15.68 -6.35 -5.31
N GLN A 195 -15.84 -5.74 -4.13
CA GLN A 195 -16.84 -6.10 -3.11
C GLN A 195 -16.81 -7.57 -2.66
N PHE A 196 -15.64 -8.22 -2.72
CA PHE A 196 -15.46 -9.57 -2.22
C PHE A 196 -15.28 -9.58 -0.69
N MET A 197 -16.00 -10.48 -0.02
CA MET A 197 -15.83 -10.75 1.42
C MET A 197 -14.94 -11.97 1.62
N LEU A 198 -13.63 -11.74 1.82
CA LEU A 198 -12.61 -12.80 1.89
C LEU A 198 -11.78 -12.69 3.16
N SER A 199 -11.36 -13.85 3.67
CA SER A 199 -10.34 -13.95 4.72
C SER A 199 -8.99 -14.35 4.12
N GLU A 200 -7.90 -14.09 4.83
CA GLU A 200 -6.54 -14.50 4.42
C GLU A 200 -6.44 -16.01 4.22
N GLY A 201 -6.97 -16.78 5.18
CA GLY A 201 -7.01 -18.24 5.08
C GLY A 201 -7.86 -18.74 3.91
N GLY A 202 -8.97 -18.05 3.60
CA GLY A 202 -9.80 -18.37 2.45
C GLY A 202 -9.04 -18.17 1.13
N LEU A 203 -8.36 -17.03 0.98
CA LEU A 203 -7.60 -16.73 -0.23
C LEU A 203 -6.35 -17.62 -0.38
N ALA A 204 -5.69 -17.97 0.72
CA ALA A 204 -4.53 -18.86 0.69
C ALA A 204 -4.88 -20.32 0.37
N ALA A 205 -6.10 -20.75 0.65
CA ALA A 205 -6.61 -22.08 0.34
C ALA A 205 -7.24 -22.21 -1.06
N ALA A 206 -7.30 -21.10 -1.81
CA ALA A 206 -7.84 -21.00 -3.16
C ALA A 206 -6.96 -21.70 -4.19
#